data_AF-A0A7S2BKH9-F1
#
_entry.id   AF-A0A7S2BKH9-F1
#
_cell.length_a   1.000
_cell.length_b   1.000
_cell.length_c   1.000
_cell.angle_alpha   90.00
_cell.angle_beta   90.00
_cell.angle_gamma   90.00
#
_symmetry.space_group_name_H-M   'P 1'
#
loop_
_entity.id
_entity.type
_entity.pdbx_description
1 polymer ?
#
loop_
_entity_poly.entity_id
_entity_poly.type
_entity_poly.pdbx_seq_one_letter_code
_entity_poly.pdbx_strand_id
1 'polypeptide(L)'
;YVDAAKLRDALAELRPPPPKPVTESDSVANGVRVRVKSFYVPERSSPERGQYFFAYRVAIKNSSDASVQVRSRRWVIVDDTGHREEVRGPGIVGEQPILSPGSTFEYTSACPLRTIRGRMSGEFRVIIVNENGEQKGDTFGVPIATFALDAEHGEKFHGISRASDAKDSE
;
A
#
# COMPACT_ATOMS: atom_id res chain seq x y z
N TYR A 1 3.24 -5.34 -14.65
CA TYR A 1 3.12 -4.51 -13.42
C TYR A 1 3.90 -3.24 -13.64
N VAL A 2 3.19 -2.10 -13.73
CA VAL A 2 3.82 -0.77 -13.83
C VAL A 2 4.79 -0.63 -12.66
N ASP A 3 5.99 -0.15 -12.97
CA ASP A 3 7.05 0.07 -12.00
C ASP A 3 6.50 0.78 -10.76
N ALA A 4 6.60 0.13 -9.60
CA ALA A 4 6.12 0.67 -8.33
C ALA A 4 6.72 2.06 -8.04
N ALA A 5 7.90 2.36 -8.60
CA ALA A 5 8.52 3.68 -8.56
C ALA A 5 7.74 4.72 -9.39
N LYS A 6 7.28 4.37 -10.60
CA LYS A 6 6.42 5.28 -11.41
C LYS A 6 5.10 5.59 -10.71
N LEU A 7 4.54 4.63 -9.99
CA LEU A 7 3.30 4.81 -9.23
C LEU A 7 3.52 5.68 -7.99
N ARG A 8 4.69 5.60 -7.33
CA ARG A 8 5.06 6.52 -6.24
C ARG A 8 5.02 7.97 -6.71
N ASP A 9 5.70 8.27 -7.83
CA ASP A 9 5.81 9.65 -8.33
C ASP A 9 4.42 10.19 -8.72
N ALA A 10 3.61 9.36 -9.40
CA ALA A 10 2.24 9.71 -9.77
C ALA A 10 1.30 9.94 -8.56
N LEU A 11 1.60 9.36 -7.39
CA LEU A 11 0.83 9.55 -6.15
C LEU A 11 1.30 10.77 -5.35
N ALA A 12 2.59 11.11 -5.43
CA ALA A 12 3.14 12.31 -4.79
C ALA A 12 2.57 13.60 -5.42
N GLU A 13 2.14 13.54 -6.67
CA GLU A 13 1.53 14.66 -7.41
C GLU A 13 0.02 14.82 -7.16
N LEU A 14 -0.64 13.91 -6.42
CA LEU A 14 -2.07 14.02 -6.15
C LEU A 14 -2.38 15.25 -5.28
N ARG A 15 -3.22 16.13 -5.80
CA ARG A 15 -3.86 17.24 -5.08
C ARG A 15 -5.37 17.17 -5.32
N PRO A 16 -6.22 17.11 -4.27
CA PRO A 16 -5.89 17.11 -2.84
C PRO A 16 -5.20 15.81 -2.37
N PRO A 17 -4.61 15.78 -1.15
CA PRO A 17 -4.06 14.54 -0.61
C PRO A 17 -5.14 13.45 -0.58
N PRO A 18 -4.75 12.17 -0.75
CA PRO A 18 -5.69 11.07 -0.79
C PRO A 18 -6.57 11.05 0.46
N PRO A 19 -7.83 10.59 0.33
CA PRO A 19 -8.78 10.55 1.45
C PRO A 19 -8.21 9.74 2.63
N LYS A 20 -8.82 9.90 3.81
CA LYS A 20 -8.42 9.16 5.03
C LYS A 20 -8.28 7.66 4.69
N PRO A 21 -7.26 6.98 5.25
CA PRO A 21 -7.06 5.57 4.98
C PRO A 21 -8.33 4.80 5.25
N VAL A 22 -8.77 4.04 4.26
CA VAL A 22 -10.00 3.27 4.32
C VAL A 22 -9.77 2.02 5.15
N THR A 23 -8.58 1.43 5.05
CA THR A 23 -8.20 0.27 5.84
C THR A 23 -6.76 0.37 6.29
N GLU A 24 -6.46 -0.32 7.39
CA GLU A 24 -5.10 -0.47 7.89
C GLU A 24 -4.81 -1.92 8.30
N SER A 25 -3.54 -2.28 8.27
CA SER A 25 -3.05 -3.52 8.83
C SER A 25 -1.76 -3.28 9.60
N ASP A 26 -1.50 -4.16 10.57
CA ASP A 26 -0.33 -4.11 11.42
C ASP A 26 0.14 -5.54 11.72
N SER A 27 1.45 -5.76 11.62
CA SER A 27 2.08 -7.04 11.85
C SER A 27 3.50 -6.86 12.35
N VAL A 28 3.97 -7.78 13.18
CA VAL A 28 5.31 -7.78 13.74
C VAL A 28 5.89 -9.18 13.65
N ALA A 29 7.15 -9.28 13.21
CA ALA A 29 7.96 -10.49 13.33
C ALA A 29 9.41 -10.11 13.61
N ASN A 30 10.04 -10.78 14.57
CA ASN A 30 11.46 -10.61 14.92
C ASN A 30 11.85 -9.13 15.15
N GLY A 31 10.99 -8.37 15.83
CA GLY A 31 11.19 -6.94 16.11
C GLY A 31 10.97 -6.00 14.91
N VAL A 32 10.71 -6.52 13.71
CA VAL A 32 10.36 -5.73 12.53
C VAL A 32 8.84 -5.61 12.43
N ARG A 33 8.32 -4.37 12.48
CA ARG A 33 6.89 -4.05 12.38
C ARG A 33 6.57 -3.51 11.00
N VAL A 34 5.54 -4.06 10.36
CA VAL A 34 5.01 -3.59 9.08
C VAL A 34 3.59 -3.08 9.30
N ARG A 35 3.38 -1.81 8.98
CA ARG A 35 2.06 -1.17 8.95
C ARG A 35 1.70 -0.79 7.53
N VAL A 36 0.48 -1.09 7.11
CA VAL A 36 -0.03 -0.68 5.81
C VAL A 36 -1.30 0.13 5.98
N LYS A 37 -1.44 1.18 5.17
CA LYS A 37 -2.63 2.00 5.06
C LYS A 37 -3.04 2.07 3.60
N SER A 38 -4.26 1.67 3.26
CA SER A 38 -4.78 1.73 1.88
C SER A 38 -5.81 2.83 1.71
N PHE A 39 -5.92 3.36 0.48
CA PHE A 39 -6.84 4.41 0.09
C PHE A 39 -7.25 4.25 -1.37
N TYR A 40 -8.53 4.50 -1.64
CA TYR A 40 -9.07 4.59 -3.00
C TYR A 40 -8.69 5.96 -3.61
N VAL A 41 -8.38 5.98 -4.91
CA VAL A 41 -7.96 7.19 -5.64
C VAL A 41 -9.00 7.46 -6.75
N PRO A 42 -10.06 8.25 -6.46
CA PRO A 42 -11.11 8.55 -7.42
C PRO A 42 -10.58 9.18 -8.72
N GLU A 43 -9.59 10.06 -8.63
CA GLU A 43 -9.04 10.81 -9.78
C GLU A 43 -8.30 9.94 -10.80
N ARG A 44 -7.89 8.73 -10.39
CA ARG A 44 -7.23 7.74 -11.25
C ARG A 44 -8.15 6.54 -11.56
N SER A 45 -9.40 6.60 -11.13
CA SER A 45 -10.38 5.53 -11.27
C SER A 45 -11.46 5.91 -12.28
N SER A 46 -12.01 4.88 -12.93
CA SER A 46 -13.17 4.97 -13.82
C SER A 46 -14.14 3.84 -13.46
N PRO A 47 -14.99 4.00 -12.42
CA PRO A 47 -15.98 3.00 -12.03
C PRO A 47 -16.89 2.57 -13.18
N GLU A 48 -17.25 3.50 -14.07
CA GLU A 48 -18.04 3.26 -15.28
C GLU A 48 -17.35 2.33 -16.29
N ARG A 49 -16.02 2.18 -16.18
CA ARG A 49 -15.20 1.25 -16.98
C ARG A 49 -14.71 0.04 -16.18
N GLY A 50 -15.17 -0.11 -14.93
CA GLY A 50 -14.70 -1.15 -14.01
C GLY A 50 -13.21 -1.02 -13.69
N GLN A 51 -12.67 0.19 -13.58
CA GLN A 51 -11.26 0.44 -13.28
C GLN A 51 -11.16 1.17 -11.94
N TYR A 52 -10.58 0.51 -10.94
CA TYR A 52 -10.47 1.03 -9.58
C TYR A 52 -8.99 1.12 -9.20
N PHE A 53 -8.55 2.32 -8.84
CA PHE A 53 -7.16 2.57 -8.49
C PHE A 53 -7.04 2.73 -6.99
N PHE A 54 -6.27 1.85 -6.38
CA PHE A 54 -5.95 1.92 -4.97
C PHE A 54 -4.49 2.26 -4.79
N ALA A 55 -4.21 3.08 -3.78
CA ALA A 55 -2.87 3.33 -3.33
C ALA A 55 -2.71 2.91 -1.87
N TYR A 56 -1.47 2.58 -1.51
CA TYR A 56 -1.16 2.10 -0.18
C TYR A 56 0.20 2.61 0.27
N ARG A 57 0.27 3.01 1.54
CA ARG A 57 1.48 3.41 2.23
C ARG A 57 1.91 2.31 3.18
N VAL A 58 3.15 1.85 3.04
CA VAL A 58 3.77 0.85 3.91
C VAL A 58 4.83 1.54 4.76
N ALA A 59 4.79 1.30 6.07
CA ALA A 59 5.82 1.70 7.02
C ALA A 59 6.46 0.44 7.64
N ILE A 60 7.76 0.31 7.47
CA ILE A 60 8.58 -0.79 8.01
C ILE A 60 9.44 -0.19 9.12
N LYS A 61 9.17 -0.54 10.36
CA LYS A 61 9.92 -0.09 11.52
C LYS A 61 10.77 -1.23 12.05
N ASN A 62 12.08 -1.00 12.15
CA ASN A 62 12.95 -1.89 12.89
C ASN A 62 12.90 -1.52 14.38
N SER A 63 12.36 -2.40 15.21
CA SER A 63 12.36 -2.28 16.67
C SER A 63 13.20 -3.37 17.35
N SER A 64 14.02 -4.11 16.58
CA SER A 64 15.03 -5.00 17.13
C SER A 64 16.29 -4.21 17.52
N ASP A 65 17.24 -4.91 18.13
CA ASP A 65 18.56 -4.43 18.50
C ASP A 65 19.62 -4.58 17.39
N ALA A 66 19.27 -5.22 16.27
CA ALA A 66 20.16 -5.46 15.14
C ALA A 66 19.74 -4.68 13.90
N SER A 67 20.71 -4.29 13.07
CA SER A 67 20.43 -3.75 11.74
C SER A 67 19.86 -4.84 10.82
N VAL A 68 18.82 -4.50 10.07
CA VAL A 68 18.15 -5.43 9.16
C VAL A 68 18.09 -4.88 7.75
N GLN A 69 18.12 -5.74 6.73
CA GLN A 69 17.95 -5.34 5.33
C GLN A 69 16.78 -6.06 4.69
N VAL A 70 15.90 -5.31 4.02
CA VAL A 70 14.83 -5.91 3.23
C VAL A 70 15.35 -6.31 1.85
N ARG A 71 15.34 -7.61 1.55
CA ARG A 71 15.92 -8.16 0.32
C ARG A 71 14.92 -8.39 -0.80
N SER A 72 13.70 -8.79 -0.45
CA SER A 72 12.65 -9.05 -1.45
C SER A 72 11.27 -8.96 -0.84
N ARG A 73 10.27 -8.88 -1.71
CA ARG A 73 8.86 -8.85 -1.36
C ARG A 73 8.08 -9.90 -2.14
N ARG A 74 7.05 -10.43 -1.49
CA ARG A 74 5.98 -11.20 -2.13
C ARG A 74 4.66 -10.56 -1.75
N TRP A 75 3.84 -10.27 -2.75
CA TRP A 75 2.46 -9.82 -2.61
C TRP A 75 1.52 -10.88 -3.12
N VAL A 76 0.41 -11.05 -2.42
CA VAL A 76 -0.75 -11.83 -2.84
C VAL A 76 -1.91 -10.84 -2.92
N ILE A 77 -2.52 -10.77 -4.10
CA ILE A 77 -3.64 -9.89 -4.41
C ILE A 77 -4.82 -10.79 -4.73
N VAL A 78 -5.96 -10.56 -4.09
CA VAL A 78 -7.20 -11.30 -4.36
C VAL A 78 -8.30 -10.28 -4.60
N ASP A 79 -8.91 -10.31 -5.77
CA ASP A 79 -10.06 -9.46 -6.08
C ASP A 79 -11.38 -10.10 -5.62
N ASP A 80 -12.48 -9.34 -5.68
CA ASP A 80 -13.80 -9.81 -5.24
C ASP A 80 -14.39 -10.95 -6.09
N THR A 81 -13.83 -11.22 -7.27
CA THR A 81 -14.23 -12.39 -8.07
C THR A 81 -13.54 -13.67 -7.60
N GLY A 82 -12.61 -13.55 -6.65
CA GLY A 82 -11.76 -14.64 -6.18
C GLY A 82 -10.53 -14.87 -7.06
N HIS A 83 -10.32 -14.05 -8.10
CA HIS A 83 -9.10 -14.14 -8.90
C HIS A 83 -7.91 -13.71 -8.05
N ARG A 84 -6.85 -14.54 -8.09
CA ARG A 84 -5.66 -14.42 -7.26
C ARG A 84 -4.44 -14.18 -8.13
N GLU A 85 -3.72 -13.12 -7.81
CA GLU A 85 -2.44 -12.79 -8.41
C GLU A 85 -1.32 -12.78 -7.36
N GLU A 86 -0.13 -13.18 -7.77
CA GLU A 86 1.06 -13.16 -6.93
C GLU A 86 2.19 -12.38 -7.60
N VAL A 87 2.73 -11.40 -6.89
CA VAL A 87 3.81 -10.54 -7.37
C VAL A 87 5.03 -10.73 -6.50
N ARG A 88 6.15 -11.10 -7.11
CA ARG A 88 7.44 -11.24 -6.42
C ARG A 88 8.45 -10.31 -7.06
N GLY A 89 9.36 -9.77 -6.25
CA GLY A 89 10.43 -8.95 -6.77
C GLY A 89 11.53 -8.66 -5.75
N PRO A 90 12.73 -8.29 -6.22
CA PRO A 90 13.81 -7.85 -5.37
C PRO A 90 13.45 -6.50 -4.74
N GLY A 91 13.88 -6.34 -3.48
CA GLY A 91 13.74 -5.13 -2.71
C GLY A 91 12.31 -4.62 -2.57
N ILE A 92 12.21 -3.31 -2.38
CA ILE A 92 10.99 -2.51 -2.26
C ILE A 92 11.18 -1.30 -3.15
N VAL A 93 10.28 -1.07 -4.11
CA VAL A 93 10.32 0.07 -5.04
C VAL A 93 11.67 0.31 -5.75
N GLY A 94 12.44 -0.76 -5.99
CA GLY A 94 13.77 -0.69 -6.62
C GLY A 94 14.94 -0.58 -5.65
N GLU A 95 14.68 -0.48 -4.34
CA GLU A 95 15.68 -0.32 -3.30
C GLU A 95 15.73 -1.54 -2.36
N GLN A 96 16.87 -1.78 -1.70
CA GLN A 96 17.00 -2.78 -0.63
C GLN A 96 17.40 -2.09 0.68
N PRO A 97 16.46 -1.43 1.36
CA PRO A 97 16.78 -0.55 2.48
C PRO A 97 17.39 -1.33 3.65
N ILE A 98 18.43 -0.76 4.24
CA ILE A 98 18.99 -1.17 5.53
C ILE A 98 18.38 -0.29 6.60
N LEU A 99 17.79 -0.91 7.63
CA LEU A 99 17.16 -0.24 8.76
C LEU A 99 17.98 -0.53 10.02
N SER A 100 18.64 0.49 10.56
CA SER A 100 19.22 0.45 11.89
C SER A 100 18.15 0.28 12.98
N PRO A 101 18.52 -0.16 14.20
CA PRO A 101 17.62 -0.18 15.34
C PRO A 101 16.88 1.14 15.53
N GLY A 102 15.55 1.08 15.67
CA GLY A 102 14.68 2.25 15.83
C GLY A 102 14.26 2.96 14.53
N SER A 103 14.96 2.72 13.42
CA SER A 103 14.69 3.39 12.14
C SER A 103 13.41 2.89 11.47
N THR A 104 12.81 3.76 10.65
CA THR A 104 11.62 3.45 9.86
C THR A 104 11.88 3.77 8.39
N PHE A 105 11.50 2.84 7.51
CA PHE A 105 11.44 3.05 6.06
C PHE A 105 9.97 3.13 5.63
N GLU A 106 9.59 4.16 4.90
CA GLU A 106 8.23 4.34 4.39
C GLU A 106 8.23 4.46 2.87
N TYR A 107 7.24 3.86 2.22
CA TYR A 107 7.00 4.04 0.80
C TYR A 107 5.52 3.96 0.46
N THR A 108 5.18 4.54 -0.69
CA THR A 108 3.82 4.52 -1.24
C THR A 108 3.84 3.83 -2.60
N SER A 109 2.84 3.00 -2.87
CA SER A 109 2.64 2.36 -4.18
C SER A 109 1.16 2.19 -4.48
N ALA A 110 0.82 1.54 -5.60
CA ALA A 110 -0.57 1.37 -6.04
C ALA A 110 -0.86 -0.04 -6.56
N CYS A 111 -2.14 -0.38 -6.50
CA CYS A 111 -2.73 -1.61 -7.00
C CYS A 111 -4.01 -1.27 -7.78
N PRO A 112 -3.98 -1.28 -9.12
CA PRO A 112 -5.20 -1.19 -9.92
C PRO A 112 -5.96 -2.53 -9.87
N LEU A 113 -7.28 -2.46 -9.69
CA LEU A 113 -8.19 -3.60 -9.73
C LEU A 113 -9.32 -3.38 -10.74
N ARG A 114 -9.97 -4.49 -11.13
CA ARG A 114 -11.20 -4.49 -11.95
C ARG A 114 -12.49 -4.59 -11.13
N THR A 115 -12.37 -4.61 -9.81
CA THR A 115 -13.45 -4.79 -8.85
C THR A 115 -13.45 -3.65 -7.83
N ILE A 116 -14.62 -3.36 -7.27
CA ILE A 116 -14.81 -2.32 -6.24
C ILE A 116 -14.09 -2.64 -4.93
N ARG A 117 -13.88 -3.93 -4.63
CA ARG A 117 -13.05 -4.36 -3.51
C ARG A 117 -12.09 -5.47 -3.89
N GLY A 118 -11.14 -5.68 -2.99
CA GLY A 118 -10.19 -6.77 -3.00
C GLY A 118 -9.39 -6.75 -1.71
N ARG A 119 -8.36 -7.58 -1.65
CA ARG A 119 -7.46 -7.64 -0.50
C ARG A 119 -6.05 -7.93 -0.94
N MET A 120 -5.11 -7.41 -0.16
CA MET A 120 -3.70 -7.66 -0.34
C MET A 120 -3.10 -8.19 0.95
N SER A 121 -2.16 -9.11 0.82
CA SER A 121 -1.30 -9.60 1.90
C SER A 121 0.05 -9.97 1.32
N GLY A 122 1.01 -10.31 2.17
CA GLY A 122 2.34 -10.60 1.66
C GLY A 122 3.37 -10.94 2.72
N GLU A 123 4.62 -10.86 2.29
CA GLU A 123 5.78 -11.09 3.14
C GLU A 123 6.99 -10.32 2.58
N PHE A 124 7.76 -9.71 3.46
CA PHE A 124 9.12 -9.29 3.17
C PHE A 124 10.11 -10.36 3.60
N ARG A 125 11.11 -10.65 2.77
CA ARG A 125 12.30 -11.39 3.21
C ARG A 125 13.34 -10.42 3.72
N VAL A 126 13.77 -10.64 4.95
CA VAL A 126 14.67 -9.77 5.70
C VAL A 126 15.88 -10.57 6.13
N ILE A 127 17.05 -9.93 6.14
CA ILE A 127 18.28 -10.49 6.68
C ILE A 127 18.84 -9.59 7.78
N ILE A 128 19.60 -10.16 8.71
CA ILE A 128 20.41 -9.40 9.67
C ILE A 128 21.74 -9.02 9.03
N VAL A 129 22.12 -7.75 9.12
CA VAL A 129 23.37 -7.22 8.54
C VAL A 129 24.26 -6.57 9.59
N ASN A 130 25.56 -6.54 9.34
CA ASN A 130 26.53 -5.75 10.10
C ASN A 130 26.54 -4.28 9.61
N GLU A 131 27.41 -3.46 10.20
CA GLU A 131 27.59 -2.03 9.86
C GLU A 131 28.02 -1.80 8.40
N ASN A 132 28.67 -2.79 7.78
CA ASN A 132 29.10 -2.75 6.38
C ASN A 132 28.01 -3.24 5.40
N GLY A 133 26.84 -3.64 5.91
CA GLY A 133 25.74 -4.18 5.09
C GLY A 133 25.90 -5.65 4.69
N GLU A 134 26.88 -6.36 5.26
CA GLU A 134 27.09 -7.78 5.02
C GLU A 134 26.18 -8.62 5.91
N GLN A 135 25.70 -9.74 5.39
CA GLN A 135 24.84 -10.64 6.16
C GLN A 135 25.61 -11.25 7.33
N LYS A 136 25.08 -11.07 8.55
CA LYS A 136 25.68 -11.59 9.79
C LYS A 136 24.83 -12.68 10.46
N GLY A 137 23.56 -12.82 10.07
CA GLY A 137 22.63 -13.75 10.69
C GLY A 137 21.57 -14.29 9.75
N ASP A 138 20.51 -14.82 10.35
CA ASP A 138 19.47 -15.54 9.65
C ASP A 138 18.65 -14.65 8.71
N THR A 139 18.09 -15.31 7.70
CA THR A 139 17.03 -14.76 6.87
C THR A 139 15.69 -15.14 7.48
N PHE A 140 14.77 -14.19 7.59
CA PHE A 140 13.43 -14.44 8.10
C PHE A 140 12.35 -13.72 7.28
N GLY A 141 11.13 -14.25 7.37
CA GLY A 141 9.94 -13.65 6.79
C GLY A 141 9.32 -12.65 7.77
N VAL A 142 8.97 -11.47 7.28
CA VAL A 142 8.13 -10.52 8.00
C VAL A 142 6.79 -10.44 7.28
N PRO A 143 5.70 -10.92 7.88
CA PRO A 143 4.41 -10.93 7.23
C PRO A 143 3.94 -9.50 6.98
N ILE A 144 3.17 -9.34 5.91
CA ILE A 144 2.34 -8.17 5.67
C ILE A 144 0.92 -8.66 5.92
N ALA A 145 0.35 -8.26 7.06
CA ALA A 145 -1.02 -8.61 7.41
C ALA A 145 -2.01 -8.21 6.30
N THR A 146 -3.10 -8.97 6.20
CA THR A 146 -4.10 -8.71 5.16
C THR A 146 -4.74 -7.35 5.40
N PHE A 147 -4.80 -6.52 4.36
CA PHE A 147 -5.57 -5.28 4.33
C PHE A 147 -6.52 -5.28 3.13
N ALA A 148 -7.63 -4.57 3.27
CA ALA A 148 -8.61 -4.47 2.21
C ALA A 148 -8.30 -3.30 1.26
N LEU A 149 -8.71 -3.47 0.01
CA LEU A 149 -8.82 -2.44 -1.00
C LEU A 149 -10.32 -2.24 -1.17
N ASP A 150 -10.85 -1.06 -0.84
CA ASP A 150 -12.30 -0.85 -0.81
C ASP A 150 -12.63 0.56 -1.30
N ALA A 151 -13.39 0.64 -2.40
CA ALA A 151 -13.82 1.88 -3.00
C ALA A 151 -15.08 2.48 -2.35
N GLU A 152 -15.92 1.68 -1.68
CA GLU A 152 -17.20 2.16 -1.14
C GLU A 152 -17.05 3.06 0.08
N HIS A 153 -16.01 2.85 0.88
CA HIS A 153 -15.72 3.70 2.04
C HIS A 153 -15.03 5.04 1.65
N GLY A 154 -14.68 5.23 0.37
CA GLY A 154 -14.17 6.49 -0.18
C GLY A 154 -15.26 7.48 -0.62
N GLU A 155 -16.51 7.02 -0.75
CA GLU A 155 -17.66 7.76 -1.30
C GLU A 155 -18.37 8.68 -0.28
N LYS A 156 -17.65 9.21 0.72
CA LYS A 156 -18.15 10.35 1.53
C LYS A 156 -17.49 11.66 1.11
N PHE A 157 -17.52 11.97 -0.19
CA PHE A 157 -17.43 13.35 -0.67
C PHE A 157 -18.85 13.92 -0.75
N HIS A 158 -19.14 14.88 0.12
CA HIS A 158 -20.43 15.54 0.21
C HIS A 158 -20.72 16.35 -1.06
N GLY A 159 -21.73 15.90 -1.80
CA GLY A 159 -22.79 16.76 -2.32
C GLY A 159 -22.41 17.71 -3.45
N ILE A 160 -22.64 17.25 -4.68
CA ILE A 160 -23.09 18.15 -5.75
C ILE A 160 -24.44 18.71 -5.28
N SER A 161 -24.50 20.01 -4.97
CA SER A 161 -25.77 20.70 -4.80
C SER A 161 -26.38 20.86 -6.21
N ARG A 162 -27.22 19.90 -6.60
CA ARG A 162 -28.19 20.09 -7.68
C ARG A 162 -29.26 21.03 -7.14
N ALA A 163 -29.21 22.30 -7.54
CA ALA A 163 -30.38 23.17 -7.51
C ALA A 163 -30.99 23.17 -8.92
N SER A 164 -32.12 22.49 -9.07
CA SER A 164 -33.05 22.71 -10.17
C SER A 164 -34.46 22.52 -9.62
N ASP A 165 -35.37 23.31 -10.17
CA ASP A 165 -36.81 23.49 -9.91
C ASP A 165 -37.14 24.50 -8.79
N ALA A 166 -37.75 25.68 -8.98
CA ALA A 166 -38.78 26.25 -9.89
C ALA A 166 -40.02 26.69 -9.07
N LYS A 167 -40.64 27.80 -9.53
CA LYS A 167 -41.88 28.49 -9.05
C LYS A 167 -41.66 29.53 -7.94
N ASP A 168 -42.27 30.72 -7.93
CA ASP A 168 -43.47 31.22 -8.60
C ASP A 168 -43.37 32.75 -8.84
N SER A 169 -44.24 33.20 -9.74
CA SER A 169 -44.65 34.57 -10.06
C SER A 169 -44.92 35.51 -8.88
N GLU A 170 -44.51 36.78 -8.99
CA GLU A 170 -45.40 37.96 -9.10
C GLU A 170 -44.63 39.16 -9.67
#